data_AF-A0A967QUX4-F1
#
_entry.id   AF-A0A967QUX4-F1
#
_cell.length_a   1.000
_cell.length_b   1.000
_cell.length_c   1.000
_cell.angle_alpha   90.00
_cell.angle_beta   90.00
_cell.angle_gamma   90.00
#
_symmetry.space_group_name_H-M   'P 1'
#
loop_
_entity.id
_entity.type
_entity.pdbx_description
1 polymer ?
#
loop_
_entity_poly.entity_id
_entity_poly.type
_entity_poly.pdbx_seq_one_letter_code
_entity_poly.pdbx_strand_id
1 'polypeptide(L)' 'LGVIKGTGYAGYFLITQDFIRWARDNDIPVGPGRGSAAGSLVAFALEITDVDPLRFDLLFERFLNPDRVSMPDID' A
#
# COMPACT_ATOMS: atom_id res chain seq x y z
N LEU A 1 5.35 6.12 -8.65
CA LEU A 1 4.20 5.72 -9.51
C LEU A 1 4.59 4.86 -10.73
N GLY A 2 5.75 5.07 -11.37
CA GLY A 2 6.14 4.32 -12.59
C GLY A 2 6.13 2.80 -12.41
N VAL A 3 6.70 2.28 -11.32
CA VAL A 3 6.73 0.84 -11.01
C VAL A 3 5.30 0.26 -10.92
N ILE A 4 4.42 0.82 -10.09
CA ILE A 4 3.04 0.33 -9.90
C ILE A 4 2.26 0.27 -11.22
N LYS A 5 2.41 1.30 -12.09
CA LYS A 5 1.77 1.31 -13.41
C LYS A 5 2.39 0.28 -14.35
N GLY A 6 3.72 0.13 -14.33
CA GLY A 6 4.46 -0.81 -15.18
C GLY A 6 4.22 -2.27 -14.82
N THR A 7 3.99 -2.59 -13.55
CA THR A 7 3.68 -3.96 -13.10
C THR A 7 2.21 -4.34 -13.26
N GLY A 8 1.33 -3.39 -13.60
CA GLY A 8 -0.11 -3.63 -13.75
C GLY A 8 -0.89 -3.70 -12.43
N TYR A 9 -0.28 -3.35 -11.29
CA TYR A 9 -0.93 -3.46 -9.97
C TYR A 9 -1.72 -2.23 -9.53
N ALA A 10 -1.87 -1.23 -10.40
CA ALA A 10 -2.67 -0.03 -10.08
C ALA A 10 -4.10 -0.37 -9.65
N GLY A 11 -4.77 -1.32 -10.33
CA GLY A 11 -6.11 -1.76 -9.96
C GLY A 11 -6.18 -2.41 -8.57
N TYR A 12 -5.14 -3.16 -8.19
CA TYR A 12 -5.04 -3.77 -6.87
C TYR A 12 -5.03 -2.71 -5.76
N PHE A 13 -4.22 -1.67 -5.90
CA PHE A 13 -4.19 -0.54 -4.96
C PHE A 13 -5.56 0.16 -4.85
N LEU A 14 -6.25 0.37 -5.96
CA LEU A 14 -7.57 1.03 -5.96
C LEU A 14 -8.63 0.18 -5.25
N ILE A 15 -8.66 -1.12 -5.50
CA ILE A 15 -9.58 -2.04 -4.84
C ILE A 15 -9.31 -2.07 -3.32
N THR A 16 -8.05 -2.21 -2.92
CA THR A 16 -7.68 -2.22 -1.51
C THR A 16 -8.01 -0.90 -0.81
N GLN A 17 -7.76 0.23 -1.46
CA GLN A 17 -8.11 1.55 -0.94
C GLN A 17 -9.63 1.71 -0.75
N ASP A 18 -10.42 1.23 -1.70
CA ASP A 18 -11.90 1.27 -1.61
C ASP A 18 -12.41 0.46 -0.41
N PHE A 19 -11.92 -0.77 -0.21
CA PHE A 19 -12.29 -1.60 0.94
C PHE A 19 -11.93 -0.96 2.28
N ILE A 20 -10.71 -0.45 2.41
CA ILE A 20 -10.24 0.18 3.65
C ILE A 20 -11.04 1.44 3.95
N ARG A 21 -11.27 2.28 2.94
CA ARG A 21 -12.08 3.49 3.10
C ARG A 21 -13.50 3.15 3.51
N TRP A 22 -14.13 2.19 2.84
CA TRP A 22 -15.48 1.75 3.20
C TRP A 22 -15.54 1.24 4.64
N ALA A 23 -14.56 0.46 5.10
CA ALA A 23 -14.51 -0.01 6.48
C ALA A 23 -14.45 1.17 7.48
N ARG A 24 -13.58 2.15 7.24
CA ARG A 24 -13.50 3.36 8.09
C ARG A 24 -14.79 4.17 8.08
N ASP A 25 -15.39 4.37 6.91
CA ASP A 25 -16.66 5.11 6.76
C ASP A 25 -17.84 4.43 7.45
N ASN A 26 -17.72 3.12 7.78
CA ASN A 26 -18.72 2.33 8.49
C ASN A 26 -18.30 2.02 9.95
N ASP A 27 -17.38 2.81 10.52
CA ASP A 27 -16.90 2.68 11.89
C ASP A 27 -16.28 1.28 12.20
N ILE A 28 -15.77 0.59 11.18
CA ILE A 28 -15.03 -0.66 11.34
C ILE A 28 -13.54 -0.33 11.57
N PRO A 29 -12.94 -0.72 12.71
CA PRO A 29 -11.54 -0.44 12.98
C PRO A 29 -10.61 -1.07 11.94
N VAL A 30 -9.74 -0.26 11.35
CA VAL A 30 -8.65 -0.70 10.46
C VAL A 30 -7.34 -0.39 11.15
N GLY A 31 -6.43 -1.37 11.19
CA GLY A 31 -5.10 -1.18 11.76
C GLY A 31 -4.22 -0.29 10.89
N PRO A 32 -3.06 0.17 11.40
CA PRO A 32 -2.19 1.12 10.71
C PRO A 32 -1.46 0.57 9.46
N GLY A 33 -1.78 -0.65 9.03
CA GLY A 33 -1.06 -1.42 8.02
C GLY A 33 -0.05 -2.39 8.64
N ARG A 34 0.15 -3.55 7.98
CA ARG A 34 1.13 -4.57 8.38
C ARG A 34 2.01 -4.99 7.19
N GLY A 35 3.11 -5.68 7.51
CA GLY A 35 4.01 -6.22 6.49
C GLY A 35 4.80 -5.14 5.73
N SER A 36 5.19 -5.47 4.50
CA SER A 36 5.99 -4.57 3.67
C SER A 36 5.18 -3.41 3.07
N ALA A 37 3.84 -3.47 3.07
CA ALA A 37 2.97 -2.43 2.54
C ALA A 37 3.22 -1.04 3.16
N ALA A 38 3.63 -0.99 4.44
CA ALA A 38 3.99 0.24 5.14
C ALA A 38 5.20 0.98 4.52
N GLY A 39 6.03 0.31 3.70
CA GLY A 39 7.11 0.95 2.95
C GLY A 39 6.66 1.72 1.71
N SER A 40 5.37 1.67 1.36
CA SER A 40 4.84 2.34 0.19
C SER A 40 4.26 3.71 0.53
N LEU A 41 4.93 4.78 0.09
CA LEU A 41 4.40 6.14 0.21
C LEU A 41 3.07 6.31 -0.52
N VAL A 42 2.85 5.53 -1.59
CA VAL A 42 1.56 5.51 -2.31
C VAL A 42 0.48 4.86 -1.45
N ALA A 43 0.79 3.80 -0.71
CA ALA A 43 -0.17 3.18 0.21
C ALA A 43 -0.51 4.15 1.37
N PHE A 44 0.48 4.84 1.92
CA PHE A 44 0.26 5.89 2.92
C PHE A 44 -0.60 7.05 2.38
N ALA A 45 -0.29 7.57 1.20
CA ALA A 45 -1.04 8.68 0.60
C ALA A 45 -2.48 8.31 0.19
N LEU A 46 -2.75 7.03 -0.04
CA LEU A 46 -4.10 6.48 -0.31
C LEU A 46 -4.82 6.04 0.97
N GLU A 47 -4.22 6.29 2.14
CA GLU A 47 -4.71 5.85 3.45
C GLU A 47 -4.89 4.32 3.52
N ILE A 48 -4.17 3.54 2.72
CA ILE A 48 -4.12 2.07 2.86
C ILE A 48 -3.32 1.70 4.12
N THR A 49 -2.31 2.50 4.45
CA THR A 49 -1.50 2.37 5.68
C THR A 49 -1.46 3.71 6.39
N ASP A 50 -1.31 3.70 7.71
CA ASP A 50 -1.23 4.91 8.53
C ASP A 50 0.21 5.21 9.00
N VAL A 51 1.20 4.47 8.47
CA VAL A 51 2.63 4.65 8.75
C VAL A 51 3.28 5.51 7.67
N ASP A 52 3.87 6.64 8.05
CA ASP A 52 4.66 7.49 7.14
C ASP A 52 6.02 6.83 6.84
N PRO A 53 6.24 6.31 5.62
CA PRO A 53 7.49 5.61 5.29
C PRO A 53 8.70 6.54 5.24
N LEU A 54 8.52 7.83 4.94
CA LEU A 54 9.64 8.77 4.86
C LEU A 54 10.15 9.13 6.25
N ARG A 55 9.27 9.17 7.24
CA ARG A 55 9.64 9.41 8.64
C ARG A 55 10.49 8.28 9.23
N PHE A 56 10.28 7.05 8.78
CA PHE A 56 10.92 5.84 9.31
C PHE A 56 11.91 5.19 8.34
N ASP A 57 12.29 5.87 7.26
CA ASP A 57 13.19 5.38 6.21
C ASP A 57 12.79 3.98 5.67
N LEU A 58 11.49 3.74 5.52
CA LEU A 58 10.97 2.49 4.98
C LEU A 58 11.08 2.48 3.45
N LEU A 59 11.53 1.34 2.92
CA LEU A 59 11.84 1.19 1.49
C LEU A 59 10.66 0.61 0.70
N PHE A 60 10.30 1.28 -0.39
CA PHE A 60 9.26 0.82 -1.30
C PHE A 60 9.63 -0.50 -2.00
N GLU A 61 10.91 -0.69 -2.33
CA GLU A 61 11.42 -1.86 -3.04
C GLU A 61 11.31 -3.15 -2.23
N ARG A 62 11.18 -3.04 -0.90
CA ARG A 62 10.86 -4.18 -0.02
C ARG A 62 9.42 -4.66 -0.21
N PHE A 63 8.52 -3.76 -0.61
CA PHE A 63 7.13 -4.07 -0.93
C PHE A 63 6.96 -4.54 -2.37
N LEU A 64 7.45 -3.76 -3.34
CA LEU A 64 7.34 -4.07 -4.75
C LEU A 64 8.66 -3.81 -5.46
N ASN A 65 9.38 -4.90 -5.74
CA ASN A 65 10.68 -4.84 -6.40
C ASN A 65 10.50 -4.77 -7.94
N PRO A 66 11.02 -3.73 -8.62
CA PRO A 66 10.92 -3.63 -10.08
C PRO A 66 11.68 -4.72 -10.85
N ASP A 67 12.77 -5.25 -10.29
CA ASP A 67 13.58 -6.31 -10.91
C ASP A 67 12.99 -7.71 -10.70
N ARG A 68 12.06 -7.83 -9.74
CA ARG A 68 11.35 -9.08 -9.41
C ARG A 68 9.88 -8.80 -9.21
N VAL A 69 9.16 -8.69 -10.34
CA VAL A 69 7.71 -8.45 -10.34
C VAL A 69 6.98 -9.70 -9.86
N SER A 70 6.61 -9.70 -8.59
CA SER A 70 5.65 -10.62 -8.00
C SER A 70 4.46 -9.86 -7.47
N MET A 71 3.32 -10.53 -7.34
CA MET A 71 2.14 -9.91 -6.73
C MET A 71 2.50 -9.41 -5.32
N PRO A 72 2.32 -8.12 -5.04
CA PRO A 72 2.56 -7.59 -3.71
C PRO A 72 1.43 -8.02 -2.78
N ASP A 73 1.76 -8.20 -1.51
CA ASP A 73 0.80 -8.59 -0.49
C ASP A 73 0.47 -7.38 0.40
N ILE A 74 -0.79 -6.93 0.33
CA ILE A 74 -1.36 -5.93 1.24
C ILE A 74 -2.42 -6.64 2.06
N ASP A 75 -2.27 -6.49 3.36
CA ASP A 75 -2.61 -7.52 4.32
C ASP A 75 -3.50 -6.90 5.40
#